data_AF-A0A3A5R9G5-F1
#
_entry.id   AF-A0A3A5R9G5-F1
#
_cell.length_a   1.000
_cell.length_b   1.000
_cell.length_c   1.000
_cell.angle_alpha   90.00
_cell.angle_beta   90.00
_cell.angle_gamma   90.00
#
_symmetry.space_group_name_H-M   'P 1'
#
loop_
_entity.id
_entity.type
_entity.pdbx_description
1 polymer ?
#
loop_
_entity_poly.entity_id
_entity_poly.type
_entity_poly.pdbx_seq_one_letter_code
_entity_poly.pdbx_strand_id
1 'polypeptide(L)'
;MLASRKAIHLFAEIWMSRFQCNKLQASNFFLHDFELWFGEECKLLGFEMDRGQKFEERLKQEETAHPGKPLADFVSNIYNWEALGSALFSKWRYLTHWSSEPLNESIPDNTDWFLLLLR
;
A
#
# COMPACT_ATOMS: atom_id res chain seq x y z
N MET A 1 -11.54 15.00 -0.14
CA MET A 1 -12.44 14.40 -1.17
C MET A 1 -11.60 13.41 -1.94
N LEU A 2 -12.10 12.19 -2.13
CA LEU A 2 -11.35 11.12 -2.83
C LEU A 2 -11.20 11.47 -4.32
N ALA A 3 -10.02 11.21 -4.88
CA ALA A 3 -9.72 11.44 -6.29
C ALA A 3 -10.49 10.48 -7.23
N SER A 4 -10.41 10.77 -8.54
CA SER A 4 -11.08 9.94 -9.56
C SER A 4 -10.47 8.53 -9.68
N ARG A 5 -11.26 7.56 -10.15
CA ARG A 5 -10.80 6.18 -10.48
C ARG A 5 -9.60 6.16 -11.38
N LYS A 6 -9.56 7.06 -12.37
CA LYS A 6 -8.43 7.15 -13.30
C LYS A 6 -7.15 7.59 -12.60
N ALA A 7 -7.24 8.57 -11.69
CA ALA A 7 -6.07 9.06 -10.95
C ALA A 7 -5.55 8.01 -9.97
N ILE A 8 -6.44 7.34 -9.24
CA ILE A 8 -6.07 6.26 -8.30
C ILE A 8 -5.46 5.07 -9.06
N HIS A 9 -6.04 4.70 -10.20
CA HIS A 9 -5.50 3.63 -11.04
C HIS A 9 -4.11 3.98 -11.59
N LEU A 10 -3.90 5.20 -12.09
CA LEU A 10 -2.59 5.64 -12.59
C LEU A 10 -1.53 5.62 -11.49
N PHE A 11 -1.86 6.08 -10.29
CA PHE A 11 -0.99 5.96 -9.11
C PHE A 11 -0.61 4.50 -8.84
N ALA A 12 -1.61 3.60 -8.85
CA ALA A 12 -1.40 2.19 -8.62
C ALA A 12 -0.48 1.56 -9.67
N GLU A 13 -0.69 1.84 -10.96
CA GLU A 13 0.14 1.33 -12.06
C GLU A 13 1.59 1.80 -11.96
N ILE A 14 1.81 3.10 -11.69
CA ILE A 14 3.15 3.68 -11.57
C ILE A 14 3.92 3.02 -10.42
N TRP A 15 3.32 2.95 -9.23
CA TRP A 15 3.98 2.38 -8.07
C TRP A 15 4.15 0.87 -8.17
N MET A 16 3.16 0.16 -8.70
CA MET A 16 3.28 -1.28 -8.97
C MET A 16 4.47 -1.56 -9.89
N SER A 17 4.62 -0.79 -10.99
CA SER A 17 5.77 -0.91 -11.89
C SER A 17 7.09 -0.64 -11.17
N ARG A 18 7.15 0.41 -10.34
CA ARG A 18 8.35 0.75 -9.55
C ARG A 18 8.73 -0.36 -8.57
N PHE A 19 7.77 -0.91 -7.81
CA PHE A 19 8.01 -2.03 -6.91
C PHE A 19 8.46 -3.30 -7.66
N GLN A 20 7.85 -3.60 -8.81
CA GLN A 20 8.25 -4.75 -9.64
C GLN A 20 9.69 -4.62 -10.15
N CYS A 21 10.07 -3.45 -10.67
CA CYS A 21 11.43 -3.19 -11.15
C CYS A 21 12.49 -3.25 -10.04
N ASN A 22 12.09 -3.02 -8.79
CA ASN A 22 12.98 -2.97 -7.62
C ASN A 22 12.82 -4.18 -6.69
N LYS A 23 12.11 -5.24 -7.12
CA LYS A 23 11.74 -6.38 -6.27
C LYS A 23 12.93 -7.18 -5.76
N LEU A 24 13.93 -7.43 -6.61
CA LEU A 24 15.12 -8.22 -6.23
C LEU A 24 16.14 -7.38 -5.44
N GLN A 25 16.25 -6.11 -5.79
CA GLN A 25 17.13 -5.16 -5.13
C GLN A 25 16.56 -3.75 -5.31
N ALA A 26 16.26 -3.10 -4.20
CA ALA A 26 15.76 -1.73 -4.22
C ALA A 26 16.91 -0.76 -4.56
N SER A 27 16.70 0.05 -5.61
CA SER A 27 17.63 1.13 -5.94
C SER A 27 17.48 2.30 -4.97
N ASN A 28 18.57 3.02 -4.72
CA ASN A 28 18.53 4.23 -3.88
C ASN A 28 17.56 5.29 -4.42
N PHE A 29 17.43 5.40 -5.75
CA PHE A 29 16.46 6.30 -6.38
C PHE A 29 15.01 5.90 -6.05
N PHE A 30 14.69 4.60 -6.12
CA PHE A 30 13.37 4.11 -5.77
C PHE A 30 13.05 4.35 -4.29
N LEU A 31 13.99 4.04 -3.39
CA LEU A 31 13.81 4.25 -1.94
C LEU A 31 13.61 5.74 -1.62
N HIS A 32 14.42 6.61 -2.22
CA HIS A 32 14.30 8.06 -2.05
C HIS A 32 12.97 8.60 -2.57
N ASP A 33 12.54 8.18 -3.77
CA ASP A 33 11.25 8.57 -4.32
C ASP A 33 10.08 8.03 -3.47
N PHE A 34 10.19 6.80 -2.97
CA PHE A 34 9.18 6.21 -2.10
C PHE A 34 9.05 6.99 -0.80
N GLU A 35 10.17 7.37 -0.18
CA GLU A 35 10.18 8.18 1.04
C GLU A 35 9.60 9.58 0.81
N LEU A 36 9.91 10.23 -0.30
CA LEU A 36 9.47 11.61 -0.56
C LEU A 36 8.05 11.73 -1.12
N TRP A 37 7.70 10.89 -2.10
CA TRP A 37 6.53 11.15 -2.96
C TRP A 37 5.34 10.27 -2.65
N PHE A 38 5.53 9.01 -2.26
CA PHE A 38 4.43 8.05 -2.11
C PHE A 38 3.35 8.57 -1.15
N GLY A 39 3.76 9.06 0.02
CA GLY A 39 2.84 9.59 1.02
C GLY A 39 2.15 10.90 0.60
N GLU A 40 2.86 11.80 -0.08
CA GLU A 40 2.26 13.04 -0.60
C GLU A 40 1.25 12.75 -1.70
N GLU A 41 1.52 11.79 -2.58
CA GLU A 41 0.57 11.34 -3.60
C GLU A 41 -0.65 10.66 -2.97
N CYS A 42 -0.47 9.80 -1.95
CA CYS A 42 -1.61 9.24 -1.21
C CYS A 42 -2.50 10.35 -0.62
N LYS A 43 -1.90 11.38 -0.02
CA LYS A 43 -2.60 12.52 0.54
C LYS A 43 -3.32 13.33 -0.54
N LEU A 44 -2.69 13.57 -1.70
CA LEU A 44 -3.31 14.25 -2.84
C LEU A 44 -4.49 13.48 -3.43
N LEU A 45 -4.43 12.14 -3.42
CA LEU A 45 -5.54 11.27 -3.82
C LEU A 45 -6.69 11.28 -2.80
N GLY A 46 -6.47 11.85 -1.62
CA GLY A 46 -7.47 11.95 -0.56
C GLY A 46 -7.57 10.69 0.30
N PHE A 47 -6.55 9.83 0.30
CA PHE A 47 -6.47 8.72 1.25
C PHE A 47 -6.18 9.23 2.67
N GLU A 48 -6.72 8.54 3.65
CA GLU A 48 -6.59 8.92 5.05
C GLU A 48 -5.53 8.05 5.73
N MET A 49 -4.71 8.67 6.56
CA MET A 49 -3.78 7.95 7.41
C MET A 49 -4.51 7.50 8.67
N ASP A 50 -5.36 6.49 8.52
CA ASP A 50 -6.26 5.95 9.54
C ASP A 50 -5.61 4.86 10.40
N ARG A 51 -4.28 4.75 10.34
CA ARG A 51 -3.48 3.70 10.98
C ARG A 51 -3.85 2.29 10.50
N GLY A 52 -4.48 2.17 9.33
CA GLY A 52 -4.92 0.90 8.75
C GLY A 52 -6.27 0.42 9.28
N GLN A 53 -6.99 1.21 10.08
CA GLN A 53 -8.21 0.77 10.75
C GLN A 53 -9.29 0.29 9.76
N LYS A 54 -9.61 1.07 8.70
CA LYS A 54 -10.62 0.69 7.70
C LYS A 54 -10.25 -0.61 7.00
N PHE A 55 -8.96 -0.81 6.73
CA PHE A 55 -8.47 -2.01 6.08
C PHE A 55 -8.51 -3.23 7.00
N GLU A 56 -8.08 -3.11 8.26
CA GLU A 56 -8.16 -4.20 9.23
C GLU A 56 -9.60 -4.63 9.51
N GLU A 57 -10.51 -3.67 9.65
CA GLU A 57 -11.94 -3.96 9.83
C GLU A 57 -12.50 -4.71 8.62
N ARG A 58 -12.14 -4.29 7.40
CA ARG A 58 -12.59 -4.96 6.18
C ARG A 58 -11.98 -6.34 6.03
N LEU A 59 -10.69 -6.49 6.33
CA LEU A 59 -9.99 -7.77 6.27
C LEU A 59 -10.63 -8.79 7.22
N LYS A 60 -10.91 -8.40 8.48
CA LYS A 60 -11.61 -9.25 9.46
C LYS A 60 -13.00 -9.69 8.99
N GLN A 61 -13.74 -8.81 8.30
CA GLN A 61 -15.03 -9.16 7.70
C GLN A 61 -14.88 -10.24 6.63
N GLU A 62 -13.92 -10.09 5.72
CA GLU A 62 -13.65 -11.06 4.66
C GLU A 62 -13.13 -12.40 5.22
N GLU A 63 -12.24 -12.36 6.22
CA GLU A 63 -11.75 -13.55 6.94
C GLU A 63 -12.89 -14.32 7.61
N THR A 64 -13.86 -13.60 8.20
CA THR A 64 -15.04 -14.21 8.83
C THR A 64 -15.99 -14.80 7.80
N ALA A 65 -16.18 -14.14 6.66
CA ALA A 65 -17.06 -14.60 5.58
C ALA A 65 -16.46 -15.78 4.79
N HIS A 66 -15.13 -15.86 4.71
CA HIS A 66 -14.39 -16.83 3.90
C HIS A 66 -13.21 -17.43 4.67
N PRO A 67 -13.46 -18.17 5.77
CA PRO A 67 -12.40 -18.69 6.63
C PRO A 67 -11.45 -19.62 5.87
N GLY A 68 -10.15 -19.54 6.18
CA GLY A 68 -9.11 -20.40 5.62
C GLY A 68 -8.61 -20.00 4.22
N LYS A 69 -9.09 -18.88 3.66
CA LYS A 69 -8.54 -18.33 2.41
C LYS A 69 -7.27 -17.50 2.65
N PRO A 70 -6.37 -17.40 1.67
CA PRO A 70 -5.19 -16.55 1.75
C PRO A 70 -5.55 -15.05 1.67
N LEU A 71 -4.68 -14.20 2.22
CA LEU A 71 -4.83 -12.73 2.20
C LEU A 71 -5.11 -12.17 0.79
N ALA A 72 -4.51 -12.75 -0.23
CA ALA A 72 -4.70 -12.32 -1.61
C ALA A 72 -6.16 -12.47 -2.08
N ASP A 73 -6.86 -13.50 -1.62
CA ASP A 73 -8.28 -13.72 -1.95
C ASP A 73 -9.16 -12.69 -1.25
N PHE A 74 -8.83 -12.33 0.00
CA PHE A 74 -9.55 -11.28 0.72
C PHE A 74 -9.34 -9.92 0.06
N VAL A 75 -8.10 -9.55 -0.26
CA VAL A 75 -7.79 -8.27 -0.92
C VAL A 75 -8.49 -8.18 -2.28
N SER A 76 -8.57 -9.27 -3.03
CA SER A 76 -9.30 -9.33 -4.31
C SER A 76 -10.81 -9.06 -4.16
N ASN A 77 -11.39 -9.35 -2.99
CA ASN A 77 -12.79 -9.05 -2.67
C ASN A 77 -12.99 -7.61 -2.15
N ILE A 78 -11.92 -6.92 -1.77
CA ILE A 78 -11.99 -5.53 -1.28
C ILE A 78 -12.03 -4.59 -2.49
N TYR A 79 -13.23 -4.35 -3.02
CA TYR A 79 -13.48 -3.32 -4.05
C TYR A 79 -13.39 -1.87 -3.52
N ASN A 80 -12.99 -1.69 -2.26
CA ASN A 80 -12.88 -0.39 -1.64
C ASN A 80 -11.45 0.17 -1.71
N TRP A 81 -11.15 0.77 -2.85
CA TRP A 81 -9.98 1.61 -3.12
C TRP A 81 -9.64 2.64 -2.02
N GLU A 82 -10.60 3.18 -1.27
CA GLU A 82 -10.32 4.11 -0.17
C GLU A 82 -9.66 3.37 1.00
N ALA A 83 -10.15 2.17 1.33
CA ALA A 83 -9.56 1.33 2.37
C ALA A 83 -8.17 0.83 1.98
N LEU A 84 -8.00 0.38 0.73
CA LEU A 84 -6.69 -0.05 0.21
C LEU A 84 -5.68 1.10 0.19
N GLY A 85 -6.08 2.28 -0.31
CA GLY A 85 -5.24 3.47 -0.32
C GLY A 85 -4.86 3.97 1.08
N SER A 86 -5.80 3.92 2.03
CA SER A 86 -5.55 4.29 3.44
C SER A 86 -4.59 3.31 4.12
N ALA A 87 -4.68 2.02 3.81
CA ALA A 87 -3.72 1.01 4.26
C ALA A 87 -2.32 1.26 3.70
N LEU A 88 -2.21 1.50 2.39
CA LEU A 88 -0.95 1.82 1.73
C LEU A 88 -0.31 3.06 2.37
N PHE A 89 -1.10 4.12 2.59
CA PHE A 89 -0.61 5.36 3.20
C PHE A 89 -0.15 5.16 4.64
N SER A 90 -0.93 4.42 5.43
CA SER A 90 -0.59 4.10 6.82
C SER A 90 0.67 3.24 6.92
N LYS A 91 0.82 2.24 6.04
CA LYS A 91 2.02 1.39 5.98
C LYS A 91 3.25 2.18 5.58
N TRP A 92 3.15 3.04 4.56
CA TRP A 92 4.22 3.97 4.18
C TRP A 92 4.66 4.83 5.36
N ARG A 93 3.71 5.40 6.12
CA ARG A 93 4.04 6.24 7.29
C ARG A 93 4.79 5.45 8.33
N TYR A 94 4.34 4.23 8.62
CA TYR A 94 5.01 3.36 9.57
C TYR A 94 6.47 3.12 9.16
N LEU A 95 6.70 2.70 7.91
CA LEU A 95 8.03 2.36 7.42
C LEU A 95 8.99 3.55 7.39
N THR A 96 8.49 4.75 7.08
CA THR A 96 9.34 5.94 6.90
C THR A 96 9.53 6.76 8.18
N HIS A 97 8.63 6.67 9.15
CA HIS A 97 8.66 7.56 10.33
C HIS A 97 8.67 6.84 11.68
N TRP A 98 8.19 5.59 11.76
CA TRP A 98 8.01 4.88 13.04
C TRP A 98 8.80 3.58 13.15
N SER A 99 9.21 2.99 12.03
CA SER A 99 10.13 1.86 12.02
C SER A 99 11.50 2.30 12.52
N SER A 100 12.10 1.51 13.41
CA SER A 100 13.51 1.67 13.78
C SER A 100 14.45 1.11 12.71
N GLU A 101 13.94 0.25 11.82
CA GLU A 101 14.70 -0.38 10.75
C GLU A 101 14.83 0.58 9.55
N PRO A 102 16.02 0.69 8.94
CA PRO A 102 16.23 1.47 7.73
C PRO A 102 15.32 1.03 6.57
N LEU A 103 14.88 1.99 5.76
CA LEU A 103 13.96 1.71 4.65
C LEU A 103 14.52 0.69 3.64
N ASN A 104 15.83 0.69 3.39
CA ASN A 104 16.50 -0.28 2.51
C ASN A 104 16.47 -1.73 3.05
N GLU A 105 16.30 -1.90 4.36
CA GLU A 105 16.19 -3.21 5.01
C GLU A 105 14.71 -3.63 5.11
N SER A 106 13.81 -2.70 5.42
CA SER A 106 12.37 -3.02 5.53
C SER A 106 11.66 -3.23 4.19
N ILE A 107 12.05 -2.54 3.11
CA ILE A 107 11.34 -2.58 1.83
C ILE A 107 11.30 -3.98 1.19
N PRO A 108 12.39 -4.76 1.15
CA PRO A 108 12.36 -6.14 0.68
C PRO A 108 11.23 -6.97 1.29
N ASP A 109 11.07 -6.92 2.62
CA ASP A 109 10.07 -7.69 3.36
C ASP A 109 8.63 -7.22 3.15
N ASN A 110 8.45 -5.97 2.71
CA ASN A 110 7.13 -5.37 2.51
C ASN A 110 6.72 -5.27 1.03
N THR A 111 7.62 -5.59 0.10
CA THR A 111 7.38 -5.43 -1.34
C THR A 111 6.17 -6.22 -1.83
N ASP A 112 6.04 -7.48 -1.42
CA ASP A 112 4.90 -8.31 -1.85
C ASP A 112 3.56 -7.81 -1.30
N TRP A 113 3.56 -7.21 -0.11
CA TRP A 113 2.36 -6.59 0.46
C TRP A 113 1.93 -5.35 -0.33
N PHE A 114 2.88 -4.47 -0.70
CA PHE A 114 2.58 -3.32 -1.55
C PHE A 114 2.07 -3.76 -2.93
N LEU A 115 2.73 -4.75 -3.56
CA LEU A 115 2.29 -5.28 -4.85
C LEU A 115 0.90 -5.90 -4.81
N LEU A 116 0.52 -6.52 -3.69
CA LEU A 116 -0.81 -7.10 -3.53
C LEU A 116 -1.90 -6.02 -3.47
N LEU A 117 -1.65 -4.92 -2.75
CA LEU A 117 -2.64 -3.85 -2.57
C LEU A 117 -2.72 -2.86 -3.74
N LEU A 118 -1.67 -2.78 -4.56
CA LEU A 118 -1.61 -1.93 -5.76
C LEU A 118 -2.21 -2.61 -7.01
N ARG A 119 -2.63 -3.88 -6.90
CA ARG A 119 -3.18 -4.67 -8.00
C ARG A 119 -4.66 -4.37 -8.25
#